data_AF-A0A8I2C5V4-F1
#
_entry.id   AF-A0A8I2C5V4-F1
#
_cell.length_a   1.000
_cell.length_b   1.000
_cell.length_c   1.000
_cell.angle_alpha   90.00
_cell.angle_beta   90.00
_cell.angle_gamma   90.00
#
_symmetry.space_group_name_H-M   'P 1'
#
loop_
_entity.id
_entity.type
_entity.pdbx_description
1 polymer ?
#
loop_
_entity_poly.entity_id
_entity_poly.type
_entity_poly.pdbx_seq_one_letter_code
_entity_poly.pdbx_strand_id
1 'polypeptide(L)'
;MGENSLFAFALTVTLIELTPGPNMGYLAVLAASAGRRAGLAATAGVAFGLFGVGIASSLGLAAIVAASNPLYEALRWALYLLWLAWQGW
;
A
#
# COMPACT_ATOMS: atom_id res chain seq x y z
N MET A 1 3.93 -25.81 0.57
CA MET A 1 3.91 -24.37 0.19
C MET A 1 5.19 -23.76 0.76
N GLY A 2 6.37 -23.82 0.18
CA GLY A 2 6.88 -23.89 -1.18
C GLY A 2 8.12 -23.00 -1.10
N GLU A 3 9.33 -23.56 -1.21
CA GLU A 3 10.61 -22.96 -0.75
C GLU A 3 11.00 -21.62 -1.43
N ASN A 4 10.13 -21.06 -2.29
CA ASN A 4 10.30 -19.80 -3.02
C ASN A 4 9.24 -18.71 -2.73
N SER A 5 8.37 -18.85 -1.72
CA SER A 5 7.33 -17.83 -1.43
C SER A 5 7.92 -16.44 -1.12
N LEU A 6 9.03 -16.38 -0.38
CA LEU A 6 9.72 -15.12 -0.06
C LEU A 6 10.35 -14.49 -1.30
N PHE A 7 10.95 -15.31 -2.16
CA PHE A 7 11.52 -14.83 -3.42
C PHE A 7 10.43 -14.28 -4.36
N ALA A 8 9.32 -15.00 -4.52
CA ALA A 8 8.19 -14.55 -5.32
C ALA A 8 7.57 -13.26 -4.76
N PHE A 9 7.44 -13.15 -3.44
CA PHE A 9 6.99 -11.93 -2.77
C PHE A 9 7.95 -10.76 -3.03
N ALA A 10 9.25 -10.94 -2.79
CA ALA A 10 10.26 -9.91 -3.01
C ALA A 10 10.30 -9.43 -4.47
N LEU A 11 10.22 -10.36 -5.41
CA LEU A 11 10.14 -10.05 -6.84
C LEU A 11 8.88 -9.25 -7.18
N THR A 12 7.72 -9.68 -6.68
CA THR A 12 6.43 -9.02 -6.95
C THR A 12 6.41 -7.60 -6.39
N VAL A 13 6.82 -7.42 -5.13
CA VAL A 13 6.90 -6.09 -4.50
C VAL A 13 7.88 -5.20 -5.27
N THR A 14 9.04 -5.72 -5.68
CA THR A 14 10.01 -4.96 -6.47
C THR A 14 9.42 -4.48 -7.80
N LEU A 15 8.70 -5.35 -8.51
CA LEU A 15 8.04 -4.97 -9.78
C LEU A 15 6.97 -3.90 -9.57
N ILE A 16 6.16 -4.02 -8.51
CA ILE A 16 5.14 -3.03 -8.16
C ILE A 16 5.77 -1.67 -7.83
N GLU A 17 6.83 -1.67 -7.03
CA GLU A 17 7.54 -0.45 -6.59
C GLU A 17 8.32 0.22 -7.75
N LEU A 18 8.70 -0.52 -8.80
CA LEU A 18 9.37 0.04 -9.98
C LEU A 18 8.44 0.86 -10.88
N THR A 19 7.13 0.63 -10.82
CA THR A 19 6.12 1.44 -11.51
C THR A 19 5.65 2.57 -10.59
N PRO A 20 6.20 3.79 -10.70
CA PRO A 20 5.88 4.86 -9.77
C PRO A 20 4.42 5.27 -9.88
N GLY A 21 3.64 4.97 -8.84
CA GLY A 21 2.26 5.45 -8.71
C GLY A 21 2.18 6.90 -8.18
N PRO A 22 0.96 7.45 -8.05
CA PRO A 22 0.74 8.81 -7.52
C PRO A 22 1.42 9.07 -6.17
N ASN A 23 1.47 8.07 -5.29
CA ASN A 23 2.15 8.17 -3.99
C ASN A 23 3.65 8.40 -4.13
N MET A 24 4.34 7.67 -5.01
CA MET A 24 5.78 7.85 -5.23
C MET A 24 6.08 9.19 -5.89
N GLY A 25 5.25 9.61 -6.86
CA GLY A 25 5.33 10.94 -7.45
C GLY A 25 5.20 12.03 -6.40
N TYR A 26 4.24 11.91 -5.49
CA TYR A 26 4.07 12.83 -4.37
C TYR A 26 5.32 12.86 -3.47
N LEU A 27 5.86 11.72 -3.06
CA LEU A 27 7.07 11.66 -2.22
C LEU A 27 8.29 12.27 -2.92
N ALA A 28 8.45 12.06 -4.23
CA ALA A 28 9.51 12.66 -5.02
C ALA A 28 9.36 14.18 -5.10
N VAL A 29 8.15 14.68 -5.37
CA VAL A 29 7.83 16.12 -5.38
C VAL A 29 8.05 16.74 -4.00
N LEU A 30 7.66 16.05 -2.93
CA LEU A 30 7.88 16.50 -1.56
C LEU A 30 9.38 16.58 -1.23
N ALA A 31 10.15 15.56 -1.61
CA ALA A 31 11.61 15.56 -1.41
C ALA A 31 12.30 16.67 -2.21
N ALA A 32 11.83 16.93 -3.44
CA ALA A 32 12.36 17.99 -4.29
C ALA A 32 11.99 19.40 -3.78
N SER A 33 10.75 19.58 -3.31
CA SER A 33 10.21 20.90 -2.92
C SER A 33 10.56 21.29 -1.48
N ALA A 34 10.50 20.33 -0.55
CA ALA A 34 10.70 20.56 0.89
C ALA A 34 12.03 19.98 1.42
N GLY A 35 12.84 19.40 0.52
CA GLY A 35 14.16 18.87 0.82
C GLY A 35 14.17 17.41 1.30
N ARG A 36 15.37 16.82 1.27
CA ARG A 36 15.59 15.38 1.52
C ARG A 36 15.10 14.90 2.88
N ARG A 37 15.23 15.73 3.94
CA ARG A 37 14.77 15.36 5.29
C ARG A 37 13.26 15.18 5.35
N ALA A 38 12.49 16.05 4.70
CA ALA A 38 11.04 15.96 4.64
C ALA A 38 10.59 14.71 3.87
N GLY A 39 11.22 14.46 2.70
CA GLY A 39 10.95 13.25 1.92
C GLY A 39 11.25 11.96 2.68
N LEU A 40 12.40 11.87 3.36
CA LEU A 40 12.76 10.69 4.16
C LEU A 40 11.82 10.49 5.36
N ALA A 41 11.44 11.56 6.06
CA ALA A 41 10.49 11.46 7.17
C ALA A 41 9.11 10.95 6.71
N ALA A 42 8.60 11.47 5.59
CA ALA A 42 7.36 11.00 5.00
C ALA A 42 7.44 9.54 4.55
N THR A 43 8.53 9.16 3.88
CA THR A 43 8.76 7.78 3.43
C THR A 43 8.81 6.81 4.62
N ALA A 44 9.51 7.19 5.70
CA ALA A 44 9.54 6.39 6.92
C ALA A 44 8.15 6.25 7.55
N GLY A 45 7.37 7.33 7.61
CA GLY A 45 5.99 7.30 8.09
C GLY A 45 5.11 6.35 7.29
N VAL A 46 5.19 6.39 5.96
CA VAL A 46 4.49 5.47 5.07
C VAL A 46 4.93 4.02 5.32
N ALA A 47 6.23 3.76 5.42
CA ALA A 47 6.75 2.42 5.68
C ALA A 47 6.24 1.85 7.03
N PHE A 48 6.24 2.65 8.09
CA PHE A 48 5.69 2.24 9.39
C PHE A 48 4.18 1.98 9.33
N GLY A 49 3.42 2.81 8.63
CA GLY A 49 1.99 2.60 8.43
C GLY A 49 1.70 1.29 7.70
N LEU A 50 2.41 1.03 6.60
CA LEU A 50 2.29 -0.21 5.82
C LEU A 50 2.69 -1.44 6.63
N PHE A 51 3.73 -1.32 7.46
CA PHE A 51 4.13 -2.39 8.37
C PHE A 51 3.02 -2.73 9.38
N GLY A 52 2.38 -1.72 9.96
CA GLY A 52 1.23 -1.90 10.85
C GLY A 52 0.05 -2.60 10.15
N VAL A 53 -0.27 -2.20 8.92
CA VAL A 53 -1.28 -2.87 8.09
C VAL A 53 -0.89 -4.32 7.82
N GLY A 54 0.37 -4.59 7.48
CA GLY A 54 0.88 -5.94 7.27
C GLY A 54 0.74 -6.84 8.49
N ILE A 55 1.04 -6.32 9.70
CA ILE A 55 0.79 -7.03 10.95
C ILE A 55 -0.70 -7.33 11.10
N ALA A 56 -1.58 -6.34 10.96
CA ALA A 56 -3.02 -6.54 11.10
C ALA A 56 -3.55 -7.59 10.10
N SER A 57 -3.10 -7.54 8.85
CA SER A 57 -3.42 -8.53 7.82
C SER A 57 -2.95 -9.93 8.21
N SER A 58 -1.73 -10.07 8.75
CA SER A 58 -1.19 -11.36 9.21
C SER A 58 -1.95 -11.95 10.40
N LEU A 59 -2.52 -11.10 11.26
CA LEU A 59 -3.33 -11.50 12.42
C LEU A 59 -4.78 -11.84 12.06
N GLY A 60 -5.15 -11.81 10.77
CA GLY A 60 -6.48 -12.25 10.32
C GLY A 60 -7.49 -11.13 10.08
N LEU A 61 -7.04 -9.89 9.80
CA LEU A 61 -7.93 -8.79 9.41
C LEU A 61 -8.92 -9.19 8.30
N ALA A 62 -8.50 -10.02 7.34
CA ALA A 62 -9.36 -10.53 6.28
C ALA A 62 -10.58 -11.33 6.81
N ALA A 63 -10.39 -12.13 7.87
CA ALA A 63 -11.47 -12.89 8.49
C ALA A 63 -12.48 -11.97 9.18
N ILE A 64 -12.00 -10.90 9.83
CA ILE A 64 -12.86 -9.89 10.48
C ILE A 64 -13.71 -9.16 9.44
N VAL A 65 -13.11 -8.75 8.32
CA VAL A 65 -13.83 -8.08 7.23
C VAL A 65 -14.89 -8.99 6.62
N ALA A 66 -14.57 -10.27 6.38
CA ALA A 66 -15.51 -11.24 5.82
C ALA A 66 -16.70 -11.54 6.75
N ALA A 67 -16.50 -11.45 8.07
CA ALA A 67 -17.54 -11.68 9.07
C ALA A 67 -18.50 -10.48 9.26
N SER A 68 -18.19 -9.30 8.71
CA SER A 68 -18.91 -8.05 8.98
C SER A 68 -19.35 -7.34 7.69
N ASN A 69 -20.66 -7.32 7.45
CA ASN A 69 -21.25 -6.65 6.29
C ASN A 69 -20.84 -5.16 6.12
N PRO A 70 -20.82 -4.30 7.16
CA PRO A 70 -20.39 -2.92 6.97
C PRO A 70 -18.91 -2.78 6.62
N LEU A 71 -18.03 -3.63 7.16
CA LEU A 71 -16.59 -3.62 6.81
C LEU A 71 -16.38 -4.09 5.36
N TYR A 72 -17.12 -5.12 4.95
CA TYR A 72 -17.10 -5.60 3.58
C TYR A 72 -17.56 -4.52 2.59
N GLU A 73 -18.67 -3.85 2.87
CA GLU A 73 -19.17 -2.75 2.04
C GLU A 73 -18.17 -1.58 2.00
N ALA A 74 -17.56 -1.21 3.12
CA ALA A 74 -16.51 -0.18 3.13
C ALA A 74 -15.32 -0.56 2.23
N LEU A 75 -14.87 -1.82 2.28
CA LEU A 75 -13.80 -2.32 1.41
C LEU A 75 -14.22 -2.32 -0.06
N ARG A 76 -15.46 -2.71 -0.35
CA ARG A 76 -16.03 -2.69 -1.71
C ARG A 76 -16.02 -1.28 -2.30
N TRP A 77 -16.44 -0.28 -1.55
CA TRP A 77 -16.41 1.11 -2.02
C TRP A 77 -14.98 1.64 -2.18
N ALA A 78 -14.02 1.18 -1.37
CA ALA A 78 -12.61 1.50 -1.58
C ALA A 78 -12.08 0.98 -2.93
N LEU A 79 -12.46 -0.24 -3.34
CA LEU A 79 -12.14 -0.76 -4.68
C LEU A 79 -12.76 0.07 -5.80
N TYR A 80 -13.99 0.53 -5.59
CA TYR A 80 -14.64 1.43 -6.54
C TYR A 80 -13.89 2.77 -6.68
N LEU A 81 -13.42 3.35 -5.57
CA LEU A 81 -12.59 4.56 -5.61
C LEU A 81 -11.25 4.32 -6.33
N LEU A 82 -10.66 3.13 -6.17
CA LEU A 82 -9.44 2.75 -6.89
C LEU A 82 -9.69 2.63 -8.40
N TRP A 83 -10.83 2.06 -8.79
CA TRP A 83 -11.24 2.04 -10.20
C TRP A 83 -11.44 3.46 -10.76
N LEU A 84 -12.06 4.36 -10.00
CA LEU A 84 -12.17 5.77 -10.41
C LEU A 84 -10.82 6.44 -10.52
N ALA A 85 -9.89 6.17 -9.60
CA ALA A 85 -8.53 6.70 -9.67
C ALA A 85 -7.80 6.22 -10.93
N TRP A 86 -7.98 4.94 -11.30
CA TRP A 86 -7.44 4.39 -12.55
C TRP A 86 -8.04 5.07 -13.79
N GLN A 87 -9.35 5.27 -13.82
CA GLN A 87 -10.00 5.97 -14.95
C GLN A 87 -9.66 7.46 -15.02
N GLY A 88 -9.37 8.08 -13.89
CA GLY A 88 -8.97 9.49 -13.80
C GLY A 88 -7.49 9.73 -14.11
N TRP A 89 -6.70 8.67 -14.32
CA TRP A 89 -5.29 8.72 -14.65
C TRP A 89 -5.08 8.53 -16.15
#